data_AF-A0A564S1X6-F1
#
_entry.id   AF-A0A564S1X6-F1
#
_cell.length_a   1.000
_cell.length_b   1.000
_cell.length_c   1.000
_cell.angle_alpha   90.00
_cell.angle_beta   90.00
_cell.angle_gamma   90.00
#
_symmetry.space_group_name_H-M   'P 1'
#
loop_
_entity.id
_entity.type
_entity.pdbx_description
1 polymer ?
#
loop_
_entity_poly.entity_id
_entity_poly.type
_entity_poly.pdbx_seq_one_letter_code
_entity_poly.pdbx_strand_id
1 'polypeptide(L)' 'MDSKTYNKDLRKACVEAVFDEFAEHGDMIRPQYAEQWDEIYASRLFGHITGPMNIDVPDLVDVIIDTIVKEAHK' A
#
# COMPACT_ATOMS: atom_id res chain seq x y z
N MET A 1 0.64 -10.65 22.63
CA MET A 1 1.40 -9.58 21.94
C MET A 1 1.10 -8.28 22.65
N ASP A 2 2.09 -7.47 23.04
CA ASP A 2 1.80 -6.18 23.65
C ASP A 2 1.25 -5.20 22.59
N SER A 3 0.52 -4.18 23.04
CA SER A 3 -0.14 -3.19 22.17
C SER A 3 0.85 -2.51 21.20
N LYS A 4 2.12 -2.35 21.58
CA LYS A 4 3.15 -1.72 20.75
C LYS A 4 3.63 -2.66 19.64
N THR A 5 3.75 -3.95 19.93
CA THR A 5 4.07 -4.98 18.93
C THR A 5 2.89 -5.18 17.96
N TYR A 6 1.64 -5.19 18.46
CA TYR A 6 0.43 -5.19 17.62
C TYR A 6 0.38 -4.02 16.64
N ASN A 7 0.74 -2.82 17.08
CA ASN A 7 0.77 -1.66 16.21
C ASN A 7 1.87 -1.75 15.12
N LYS A 8 3.02 -2.38 15.42
CA LYS A 8 4.12 -2.53 14.45
C LYS A 8 3.78 -3.57 13.37
N ASP A 9 3.21 -4.71 13.77
CA ASP A 9 2.87 -5.77 12.84
C ASP A 9 1.67 -5.37 11.97
N LEU A 10 0.67 -4.69 12.55
CA LEU A 10 -0.44 -4.10 11.79
C LEU A 10 0.06 -3.08 10.76
N ARG A 11 0.96 -2.17 11.17
CA ARG A 11 1.55 -1.21 10.25
C ARG A 11 2.29 -1.90 9.11
N LYS A 12 3.02 -2.97 9.40
CA LYS A 12 3.72 -3.77 8.40
C LYS A 12 2.71 -4.41 7.42
N ALA A 13 1.64 -5.01 7.93
CA ALA A 13 0.59 -5.62 7.11
C ALA A 13 -0.09 -4.59 6.18
N CYS A 14 -0.42 -3.40 6.69
CA CYS A 14 -0.95 -2.31 5.85
C CYS A 14 0.01 -1.91 4.72
N VAL A 15 1.30 -1.79 5.02
CA VAL A 15 2.30 -1.47 3.98
C VAL A 15 2.43 -2.58 2.95
N GLU A 16 2.42 -3.84 3.38
CA GLU A 16 2.46 -5.00 2.48
C GLU A 16 1.23 -5.02 1.57
N ALA A 17 0.03 -4.82 2.11
CA ALA A 17 -1.21 -4.76 1.33
C ALA A 17 -1.18 -3.66 0.26
N VAL A 18 -0.64 -2.48 0.59
CA VAL A 18 -0.47 -1.37 -0.38
C VAL A 18 0.45 -1.79 -1.54
N PHE A 19 1.55 -2.47 -1.27
CA PHE A 19 2.46 -2.93 -2.33
C PHE A 19 1.88 -4.09 -3.15
N ASP A 20 1.08 -4.96 -2.55
CA ASP A 20 0.44 -6.07 -3.25
C ASP A 20 -0.66 -5.55 -4.19
N GLU A 21 -1.53 -4.66 -3.72
CA GLU A 21 -2.56 -4.01 -4.56
C GLU A 21 -1.94 -3.23 -5.74
N PHE A 22 -0.84 -2.52 -5.46
CA PHE A 22 -0.08 -1.83 -6.49
C PHE A 22 0.48 -2.76 -7.57
N ALA A 23 0.98 -3.94 -7.19
CA ALA A 23 1.59 -4.89 -8.11
C ALA A 23 0.57 -5.71 -8.91
N GLU A 24 -0.58 -6.00 -8.32
CA GLU A 24 -1.62 -6.84 -8.94
C GLU A 24 -2.58 -6.04 -9.84
N HIS A 25 -3.00 -4.85 -9.38
CA HIS A 25 -4.08 -4.10 -10.00
C HIS A 25 -3.65 -2.69 -10.44
N GLY A 26 -2.81 -2.01 -9.66
CA GLY A 26 -2.36 -0.65 -9.98
C GLY A 26 -3.49 0.39 -9.95
N ASP A 27 -4.65 0.04 -9.39
CA ASP A 27 -5.84 0.91 -9.35
C ASP A 27 -5.64 2.05 -8.33
N MET A 28 -5.07 1.73 -7.17
CA MET A 28 -4.78 2.68 -6.10
C MET A 28 -3.68 3.70 -6.45
N ILE A 29 -2.70 3.32 -7.28
CA ILE A 29 -1.61 4.21 -7.69
C ILE A 29 -1.36 3.97 -9.17
N ARG A 30 -1.39 5.04 -9.95
CA ARG A 30 -1.15 5.00 -11.40
C ARG A 30 -0.16 6.07 -11.83
N PRO A 31 0.57 5.87 -12.93
CA PRO A 31 1.41 6.90 -13.50
C PRO A 31 0.60 8.14 -13.83
N GLN A 32 1.19 9.30 -13.55
CA GLN A 32 0.55 10.58 -13.83
C GLN A 32 0.33 10.78 -15.34
N TYR A 33 1.17 10.16 -16.16
CA TYR A 33 1.14 10.24 -17.62
C TYR A 33 0.87 8.86 -18.22
N ALA A 34 -0.28 8.72 -18.89
CA ALA A 34 -0.68 7.64 -19.80
C ALA A 34 0.10 6.30 -19.68
N GLU A 35 -0.03 5.60 -18.56
CA GLU A 35 0.53 4.25 -18.35
C GLU A 35 2.08 4.15 -18.36
N GLN A 36 2.79 5.27 -18.13
CA GLN A 36 4.26 5.31 -18.02
C GLN A 36 4.76 4.79 -16.65
N TRP A 37 4.63 3.48 -16.46
CA TRP A 37 5.03 2.79 -15.23
C TRP A 37 6.54 2.74 -15.01
N ASP A 38 7.34 2.88 -16.06
CA ASP A 38 8.80 2.89 -16.03
C ASP A 38 9.38 4.11 -15.28
N GLU A 39 8.62 5.20 -15.17
CA GLU A 39 8.97 6.38 -14.37
C GLU A 39 8.62 6.23 -12.88
N ILE A 40 7.84 5.20 -12.52
CA ILE A 40 7.51 4.88 -11.14
C ILE A 40 8.46 3.79 -10.64
N TYR A 41 9.13 4.07 -9.53
CA TYR A 41 9.94 3.11 -8.81
C TYR A 41 9.31 2.77 -7.46
N ALA A 42 8.97 1.49 -7.28
CA ALA A 42 8.44 0.94 -6.04
C ALA A 42 9.47 0.01 -5.40
N SER A 43 9.98 0.38 -4.23
CA SER A 43 10.91 -0.45 -3.48
C SER A 43 10.27 -1.00 -2.22
N ARG A 44 9.96 -2.32 -2.24
CA ARG A 44 9.47 -3.03 -1.04
C ARG A 44 10.54 -3.11 0.06
N LEU A 45 11.82 -3.15 -0.31
CA LEU A 45 12.95 -3.18 0.64
C LEU A 45 13.03 -1.88 1.46
N PHE A 46 12.82 -0.74 0.81
CA PHE A 46 12.92 0.58 1.43
C PHE A 46 11.57 1.20 1.81
N GLY A 47 10.46 0.53 1.48
CA GLY A 47 9.11 0.94 1.85
C GLY A 47 8.65 2.25 1.22
N HIS A 48 9.08 2.56 0.00
CA HIS A 48 8.65 3.78 -0.69
C HIS A 48 8.35 3.55 -2.17
N ILE A 49 7.43 4.37 -2.69
CA ILE A 49 7.06 4.49 -4.10
C ILE A 49 7.37 5.93 -4.50
N THR A 50 8.05 6.12 -5.62
CA THR A 50 8.57 7.41 -6.10
C THR A 50 8.38 7.54 -7.59
N GLY A 51 8.14 8.77 -8.06
CA GLY A 51 7.88 9.10 -9.45
C GLY A 51 6.68 10.05 -9.60
N PRO A 52 6.42 10.54 -10.81
CA PRO A 52 5.20 11.29 -11.11
C PRO A 52 3.99 10.34 -11.11
N MET A 53 3.28 10.28 -9.98
CA MET A 53 2.16 9.35 -9.77
C MET A 53 0.90 10.05 -9.26
N ASN A 54 -0.25 9.47 -9.60
CA ASN A 54 -1.54 9.78 -9.01
C ASN A 54 -1.89 8.68 -8.01
N ILE A 55 -2.42 9.06 -6.84
CA ILE A 55 -2.89 8.13 -5.81
C ILE A 55 -4.40 8.31 -5.67
N ASP A 56 -5.15 7.22 -5.79
CA ASP A 56 -6.57 7.19 -5.46
C ASP A 56 -6.72 7.02 -3.93
N VAL A 57 -7.05 8.12 -3.26
CA VAL A 57 -7.11 8.17 -1.80
C VAL A 57 -8.23 7.28 -1.23
N PRO A 58 -9.47 7.30 -1.77
CA PRO A 58 -10.50 6.33 -1.43
C PRO A 58 -10.01 4.88 -1.44
N ASP A 59 -9.42 4.42 -2.54
CA ASP A 59 -8.99 3.03 -2.69
C ASP A 59 -7.89 2.67 -1.68
N LEU A 60 -6.93 3.59 -1.44
CA LEU A 60 -5.91 3.42 -0.42
C LEU A 60 -6.51 3.28 0.99
N VAL A 61 -7.52 4.09 1.32
CA VAL A 61 -8.19 4.04 2.62
C VAL A 61 -8.93 2.72 2.79
N ASP A 62 -9.65 2.26 1.76
CA ASP A 62 -10.41 1.01 1.81
C ASP A 62 -9.48 -0.20 2.03
N VAL A 63 -8.34 -0.26 1.33
CA VAL A 63 -7.31 -1.30 1.54
C VAL A 63 -6.78 -1.29 2.97
N ILE A 64 -6.48 -0.11 3.53
CA ILE A 64 -5.99 0.02 4.91
C ILE A 64 -7.04 -0.47 5.90
N ILE A 65 -8.30 -0.06 5.74
CA ILE A 65 -9.40 -0.44 6.64
C ILE A 65 -9.65 -1.94 6.57
N ASP A 66 -9.74 -2.51 5.37
CA ASP A 66 -9.94 -3.96 5.17
C ASP A 66 -8.79 -4.76 5.82
N THR A 67 -7.55 -4.30 5.65
CA THR A 67 -6.39 -4.92 6.31
C THR A 67 -6.50 -4.86 7.83
N ILE A 68 -6.86 -3.71 8.40
CA ILE A 68 -7.06 -3.56 9.85
C ILE A 68 -8.14 -4.51 10.36
N VAL A 69 -9.27 -4.59 9.65
CA VAL A 69 -10.37 -5.49 10.02
C VAL A 69 -9.93 -6.95 9.94
N LYS A 70 -9.16 -7.34 8.93
CA LYS A 70 -8.62 -8.71 8.81
C LYS A 70 -7.63 -9.03 9.93
N GLU A 71 -6.67 -8.16 10.21
CA GLU A 71 -5.68 -8.36 11.29
C GLU A 71 -6.32 -8.38 12.68
N ALA A 72 -7.38 -7.58 12.92
CA ALA A 72 -8.09 -7.58 14.19
C ALA A 72 -8.84 -8.89 14.47
N HIS A 73 -9.11 -9.69 13.45
CA HIS A 73 -9.78 -10.99 13.54
C HIS A 73 -8.83 -12.19 13.36
N LYS A 74 -7.52 -11.97 13.25
CA LYS A 74 -6.49 -13.04 13.29
C LYS A 74 -6.16 -13.46 14.72
#